data_AF-A0A2W4M531-F1
#
_entry.id   AF-A0A2W4M531-F1
#
_cell.length_a   1.000
_cell.length_b   1.000
_cell.length_c   1.000
_cell.angle_alpha   90.00
_cell.angle_beta   90.00
_cell.angle_gamma   90.00
#
_symmetry.space_group_name_H-M   'P 1'
#
loop_
_entity.id
_entity.type
_entity.pdbx_description
1 polymer ?
#
loop_
_entity_poly.entity_id
_entity_poly.type
_entity_poly.pdbx_seq_one_letter_code
_entity_poly.pdbx_strand_id
1 'polypeptide(L)'
;RRHGAKIVTRAPVTEIRRSGSGWEVVAGGTTYHAGAVVDAAGAWGDRVAALAGIAPVGLEPRRRTAFMVPGSADYGSWPFVIDADHLFYFKPDGEQILCSLAEEEPDEPGDPRPRMEDVALAIERINQFTTLGVRTVNSQWTGLRTFAPDGELVIGEEPTAPGFFWLVGLGGIGIATSPAYGSLLASLATGTDLAAPLREAQVDPKILAPSRFRQ
;
A
#
# COMPACT_ATOMS: atom_id res chain seq x y z
N ARG A 1 16.08 11.60 -5.81
CA ARG A 1 16.89 12.83 -5.61
C ARG A 1 18.26 12.76 -6.29
N ARG A 2 19.12 11.76 -6.04
CA ARG A 2 20.44 11.64 -6.70
C ARG A 2 20.38 11.66 -8.24
N HIS A 3 19.32 11.12 -8.84
CA HIS A 3 19.06 11.15 -10.29
C HIS A 3 18.14 12.31 -10.73
N GLY A 4 18.14 13.44 -10.03
CA GLY A 4 17.37 14.64 -10.41
C GLY A 4 15.88 14.64 -10.01
N ALA A 5 15.33 13.53 -9.50
CA ALA A 5 13.95 13.49 -9.04
C ALA A 5 13.68 14.50 -7.91
N LYS A 6 12.66 15.34 -8.08
CA LYS A 6 12.16 16.31 -7.10
C LYS A 6 11.07 15.64 -6.24
N ILE A 7 11.14 15.85 -4.92
CA ILE A 7 10.13 15.35 -3.97
C ILE A 7 9.52 16.58 -3.31
N VAL A 8 8.27 16.87 -3.64
CA VAL A 8 7.49 17.97 -3.08
C VAL A 8 6.49 17.38 -2.11
N THR A 9 6.56 17.79 -0.85
CA THR A 9 5.65 17.33 0.22
C THR A 9 4.74 18.47 0.64
N ARG A 10 3.65 18.17 1.37
CA ARG A 10 2.59 19.14 1.70
C ARG A 10 1.97 19.80 0.46
N ALA A 11 1.98 19.08 -0.66
CA ALA A 11 1.40 19.50 -1.93
C ALA A 11 0.34 18.48 -2.34
N PRO A 12 -0.85 18.49 -1.69
CA PRO A 12 -1.94 17.62 -2.12
C PRO A 12 -2.31 17.94 -3.56
N VAL A 13 -2.53 16.90 -4.37
CA VAL A 13 -3.07 17.04 -5.71
C VAL A 13 -4.54 17.42 -5.60
N THR A 14 -4.92 18.50 -6.27
CA THR A 14 -6.26 19.06 -6.22
C THR A 14 -6.96 19.01 -7.57
N GLU A 15 -6.19 18.99 -8.67
CA GLU A 15 -6.74 18.90 -10.03
C GLU A 15 -5.80 18.13 -10.94
N ILE A 16 -6.36 17.34 -11.84
CA ILE A 16 -5.64 16.65 -12.91
C ILE A 16 -6.43 16.84 -14.19
N ARG A 17 -5.81 17.35 -15.25
CA ARG A 17 -6.48 17.61 -16.51
C ARG A 17 -5.62 17.15 -17.68
N ARG A 18 -6.29 16.75 -18.76
CA ARG A 18 -5.63 16.56 -20.05
C ARG A 18 -5.15 17.89 -20.61
N SER A 19 -3.92 17.91 -21.09
CA SER A 19 -3.32 19.08 -21.75
C SER A 19 -2.55 18.63 -22.99
N GLY A 20 -3.18 18.73 -24.16
CA GLY A 20 -2.62 18.23 -25.41
C GLY A 20 -2.38 16.72 -25.36
N SER A 21 -1.16 16.28 -25.68
CA SER A 21 -0.74 14.88 -25.57
C SER A 21 -0.34 14.44 -24.15
N GLY A 22 -0.32 15.36 -23.18
CA GLY A 22 0.12 15.09 -21.81
C GLY A 22 -0.93 15.45 -20.77
N TRP A 23 -0.42 15.83 -19.60
CA TRP A 23 -1.18 16.07 -18.39
C TRP A 23 -0.75 17.38 -17.73
N GLU A 24 -1.72 18.04 -17.13
CA GLU A 24 -1.54 19.15 -16.20
C GLU A 24 -2.02 18.69 -14.82
N VAL A 25 -1.20 18.91 -13.78
CA VAL A 25 -1.49 18.52 -12.40
C VAL A 25 -1.30 19.72 -11.50
N VAL A 26 -2.34 20.12 -10.77
CA VAL A 26 -2.26 21.16 -9.75
C VAL A 26 -2.04 20.48 -8.40
N ALA A 27 -0.92 20.80 -7.75
CA ALA A 27 -0.58 20.28 -6.44
C ALA A 27 0.06 21.35 -5.56
N GLY A 28 -0.46 21.54 -4.34
CA GLY A 28 0.05 22.57 -3.42
C GLY A 28 0.07 23.99 -3.98
N GLY A 29 -0.90 24.31 -4.85
CA GLY A 29 -0.99 25.61 -5.53
C GLY A 29 -0.01 25.81 -6.68
N THR A 30 0.75 24.79 -7.08
CA THR A 30 1.66 24.82 -8.23
C THR A 30 1.14 23.92 -9.34
N THR A 31 1.22 24.39 -10.58
CA THR A 31 0.87 23.61 -11.78
C THR A 31 2.11 22.90 -12.32
N TYR A 32 1.99 21.60 -12.57
CA TYR A 32 3.00 20.74 -13.16
C TYR A 32 2.51 20.19 -14.50
N HIS A 33 3.40 20.11 -15.48
CA HIS A 33 3.12 19.48 -16.76
C HIS A 33 3.97 18.22 -16.92
N ALA A 34 3.35 17.13 -17.39
CA ALA A 34 4.03 15.86 -17.59
C ALA A 34 3.44 15.10 -18.78
N GLY A 35 4.26 14.28 -19.45
CA GLY A 35 3.78 13.33 -20.45
C GLY A 35 2.98 12.17 -19.83
N ALA A 36 3.28 11.84 -18.57
CA ALA A 36 2.63 10.77 -17.83
C ALA A 36 2.34 11.18 -16.37
N VAL A 37 1.27 10.64 -15.80
CA VAL A 37 0.89 10.74 -14.39
C VAL A 37 0.84 9.33 -13.83
N VAL A 38 1.47 9.13 -12.68
CA VAL A 38 1.41 7.87 -11.93
C VAL A 38 0.58 8.13 -10.68
N ASP A 39 -0.55 7.46 -10.57
CA ASP A 39 -1.31 7.38 -9.33
C ASP A 39 -0.76 6.26 -8.45
N ALA A 40 0.00 6.68 -7.44
CA ALA A 40 0.51 5.85 -6.35
C ALA A 40 -0.03 6.33 -4.99
N ALA A 41 -1.25 6.88 -4.96
CA ALA A 41 -1.81 7.53 -3.78
C ALA A 41 -2.37 6.57 -2.71
N GLY A 42 -2.04 5.27 -2.77
CA GLY A 42 -2.45 4.28 -1.78
C GLY A 42 -3.98 4.21 -1.65
N ALA A 43 -4.49 4.34 -0.42
CA ALA A 43 -5.94 4.36 -0.15
C ALA A 43 -6.70 5.46 -0.92
N TRP A 44 -6.02 6.53 -1.34
CA TRP A 44 -6.64 7.63 -2.06
C TRP A 44 -6.66 7.45 -3.58
N GLY A 45 -6.19 6.32 -4.13
CA GLY A 45 -6.07 6.12 -5.59
C GLY A 45 -7.36 6.45 -6.35
N ASP A 46 -8.48 5.87 -5.97
CA ASP A 46 -9.77 6.15 -6.64
C ASP A 46 -10.18 7.63 -6.54
N ARG A 47 -9.85 8.31 -5.42
CA ARG A 47 -10.11 9.75 -5.26
C ARG A 47 -9.20 10.58 -6.18
N VAL A 48 -7.95 10.16 -6.39
CA VAL A 48 -7.00 10.84 -7.29
C VAL A 48 -7.38 10.61 -8.76
N ALA A 49 -7.75 9.39 -9.14
CA ALA A 49 -8.25 9.08 -10.47
C ALA A 49 -9.52 9.88 -10.83
N ALA A 50 -10.43 10.07 -9.87
CA ALA A 50 -11.60 10.92 -10.05
C ALA A 50 -11.24 12.38 -10.39
N LEU A 51 -10.15 12.92 -9.82
CA LEU A 51 -9.65 14.27 -10.20
C LEU A 51 -9.23 14.34 -11.68
N ALA A 52 -8.83 13.22 -12.27
CA ALA A 52 -8.46 13.10 -13.68
C ALA A 52 -9.66 12.74 -14.60
N GLY A 53 -10.87 12.61 -14.05
CA GLY A 53 -12.05 12.15 -14.79
C GLY A 53 -12.02 10.66 -15.15
N ILE A 54 -11.22 9.86 -14.44
CA ILE A 54 -11.06 8.42 -14.67
C ILE A 54 -11.96 7.64 -13.71
N ALA A 55 -12.61 6.59 -14.22
CA ALA A 55 -13.46 5.72 -13.40
C ALA A 55 -12.62 4.97 -12.34
N PRO A 56 -13.13 4.83 -11.11
CA PRO A 56 -12.43 4.11 -10.04
C PRO A 56 -12.18 2.64 -10.41
N VAL A 57 -11.17 2.03 -9.79
CA VAL A 57 -10.97 0.57 -9.86
C VAL A 57 -11.67 -0.17 -8.71
N GLY A 58 -12.24 0.57 -7.74
CA GLY A 58 -13.01 0.00 -6.63
C GLY A 58 -12.11 -0.36 -5.45
N LEU A 59 -11.19 0.54 -5.08
CA LEU A 59 -10.27 0.35 -3.97
C LEU A 59 -11.00 0.31 -2.63
N GLU A 60 -10.72 -0.73 -1.84
CA GLU A 60 -11.21 -0.89 -0.47
C GLU A 60 -10.02 -0.82 0.51
N PRO A 61 -9.88 0.28 1.27
CA PRO A 61 -8.96 0.33 2.39
C PRO A 61 -9.50 -0.52 3.55
N ARG A 62 -8.61 -1.32 4.14
CA ARG A 62 -8.88 -2.14 5.32
C ARG A 62 -7.87 -1.82 6.41
N ARG A 63 -8.34 -1.68 7.64
CA ARG A 63 -7.51 -1.30 8.77
C ARG A 63 -6.63 -2.45 9.21
N ARG A 64 -5.45 -2.14 9.73
CA ARG A 64 -4.57 -3.08 10.43
C ARG A 64 -3.86 -2.36 11.57
N THR A 65 -4.15 -2.78 12.79
CA THR A 65 -3.65 -2.21 14.02
C THR A 65 -2.48 -3.04 14.49
N ALA A 66 -1.35 -2.38 14.73
CA ALA A 66 -0.17 -2.98 15.30
C ALA A 66 0.23 -2.22 16.55
N PHE A 67 0.90 -2.93 17.45
CA PHE A 67 1.35 -2.39 18.72
C PHE A 67 2.64 -3.05 19.17
N MET A 68 3.44 -2.30 19.92
CA MET A 68 4.70 -2.78 20.48
C MET A 68 4.52 -3.11 21.95
N VAL A 69 5.07 -4.24 22.36
CA VAL A 69 5.12 -4.68 23.75
C VAL A 69 6.57 -4.91 24.17
N PRO A 70 6.89 -4.83 25.47
CA PRO A 70 8.22 -5.17 25.95
C PRO A 70 8.65 -6.57 25.48
N GLY A 71 9.87 -6.67 24.94
CA GLY A 71 10.49 -7.95 24.59
C GLY A 71 11.48 -8.42 25.65
N SER A 72 12.15 -9.53 25.35
CA SER A 72 13.34 -10.03 26.04
C SER A 72 14.43 -10.23 25.00
N ALA A 73 15.70 -10.12 25.40
CA ALA A 73 16.84 -10.47 24.55
C ALA A 73 16.74 -11.91 24.02
N ASP A 74 16.10 -12.80 24.78
CA ASP A 74 15.89 -14.20 24.41
C ASP A 74 14.98 -14.39 23.18
N TYR A 75 14.23 -13.36 22.80
CA TYR A 75 13.24 -13.44 21.71
C TYR A 75 13.81 -13.00 20.36
N GLY A 76 15.00 -12.40 20.32
CA GLY A 76 15.52 -11.75 19.11
C GLY A 76 15.67 -12.69 17.88
N SER A 77 15.80 -13.99 18.09
CA SER A 77 15.91 -15.01 17.02
C SER A 77 14.58 -15.66 16.65
N TRP A 78 13.47 -15.30 17.29
CA TRP A 78 12.18 -15.92 17.00
C TRP A 78 11.68 -15.55 15.60
N PRO A 79 10.94 -16.46 14.95
CA PRO A 79 10.36 -16.18 13.64
C PRO A 79 9.20 -15.19 13.75
N PHE A 80 8.74 -14.73 12.59
CA PHE A 80 7.38 -14.20 12.48
C PHE A 80 6.38 -15.33 12.78
N VAL A 81 5.49 -15.12 13.74
CA VAL A 81 4.46 -16.08 14.12
C VAL A 81 3.11 -15.47 13.78
N ILE A 82 2.30 -16.24 13.06
CA ILE A 82 0.94 -15.87 12.70
C ILE A 82 0.01 -17.03 13.01
N ASP A 83 -1.14 -16.71 13.56
CA ASP A 83 -2.21 -17.68 13.75
C ASP A 83 -2.76 -18.14 12.38
N ALA A 84 -3.11 -19.43 12.27
CA ALA A 84 -3.51 -20.03 11.01
C ALA A 84 -4.82 -19.45 10.44
N ASP A 85 -5.72 -19.01 11.32
CA ASP A 85 -6.97 -18.35 10.96
C ASP A 85 -6.79 -16.81 10.87
N HIS A 86 -5.53 -16.35 10.88
CA HIS A 86 -5.14 -14.94 10.88
C HIS A 86 -5.80 -14.13 12.02
N LEU A 87 -5.94 -14.72 13.20
CA LEU A 87 -6.55 -14.05 14.36
C LEU A 87 -5.60 -13.10 15.10
N PHE A 88 -4.30 -13.25 14.92
CA PHE A 88 -3.24 -12.35 15.38
C PHE A 88 -1.90 -12.73 14.73
N TYR A 89 -0.92 -11.84 14.81
CA TYR A 89 0.49 -12.20 14.59
C TYR A 89 1.40 -11.43 15.53
N PHE A 90 2.62 -11.95 15.72
CA PHE A 90 3.69 -11.24 16.39
C PHE A 90 5.07 -11.57 15.81
N LYS A 91 6.03 -10.67 16.00
CA LYS A 91 7.43 -10.90 15.64
C LYS A 91 8.36 -10.06 16.52
N PRO A 92 9.62 -10.49 16.70
CA PRO A 92 10.65 -9.62 17.25
C PRO A 92 10.86 -8.36 16.40
N ASP A 93 11.16 -7.25 17.06
CA ASP A 93 11.53 -5.99 16.44
C ASP A 93 12.48 -5.21 17.37
N GLY A 94 13.79 -5.43 17.19
CA GLY A 94 14.81 -4.96 18.12
C GLY A 94 14.63 -5.59 19.50
N GLU A 95 14.51 -4.75 20.53
CA GLU A 95 14.30 -5.16 21.93
C GLU A 95 12.82 -5.35 22.30
N GLN A 96 11.91 -5.18 21.34
CA GLN A 96 10.47 -5.25 21.53
C GLN A 96 9.86 -6.40 20.71
N ILE A 97 8.61 -6.72 20.99
CA ILE A 97 7.79 -7.56 20.12
C ILE A 97 6.73 -6.68 19.47
N LEU A 98 6.63 -6.76 18.14
CA LEU A 98 5.52 -6.20 17.38
C LEU A 98 4.39 -7.22 17.37
N CYS A 99 3.18 -6.79 17.71
CA CYS A 99 1.96 -7.58 17.73
C CYS A 99 0.87 -6.93 16.86
N SER A 100 -0.11 -7.70 16.42
CA SER A 100 -1.29 -7.21 15.70
C SER A 100 -2.48 -8.16 15.86
N LEU A 101 -3.70 -7.60 15.85
CA LEU A 101 -4.94 -8.37 15.74
C LEU A 101 -5.12 -9.01 14.36
N ALA A 102 -4.35 -8.55 13.37
CA ALA A 102 -4.47 -8.99 11.99
C ALA A 102 -5.84 -8.71 11.34
N GLU A 103 -6.58 -7.72 11.83
CA GLU A 103 -7.90 -7.36 11.34
C GLU A 103 -7.88 -6.83 9.89
N GLU A 104 -9.03 -6.89 9.23
CA GLU A 104 -9.23 -6.46 7.84
C GLU A 104 -10.54 -5.69 7.67
N GLU A 105 -10.99 -5.01 8.72
CA GLU A 105 -12.25 -4.25 8.64
C GLU A 105 -12.13 -3.08 7.65
N PRO A 106 -13.13 -2.89 6.75
CA PRO A 106 -13.17 -1.76 5.83
C PRO A 106 -13.13 -0.40 6.55
N ASP A 107 -12.51 0.59 5.91
CA ASP A 107 -12.45 1.97 6.38
C ASP A 107 -12.26 2.95 5.22
N GLU A 108 -12.46 4.23 5.52
CA GLU A 108 -12.28 5.31 4.55
C GLU A 108 -10.80 5.68 4.39
N PRO A 109 -10.37 6.15 3.20
CA PRO A 109 -9.06 6.76 3.01
C PRO A 109 -8.85 7.94 3.99
N GLY A 110 -7.85 7.83 4.86
CA GLY A 110 -7.66 8.75 5.97
C GLY A 110 -6.44 8.44 6.84
N ASP A 111 -6.47 8.99 8.06
CA ASP A 111 -5.47 8.78 9.12
C ASP A 111 -6.09 7.89 10.22
N PRO A 112 -6.10 6.55 10.03
CA PRO A 112 -6.80 5.65 10.94
C PRO A 112 -6.13 5.63 12.32
N ARG A 113 -6.95 5.67 13.37
CA ARG A 113 -6.48 5.64 14.78
C ARG A 113 -6.75 4.29 15.44
N PRO A 114 -5.82 3.71 16.21
CA PRO A 114 -6.04 2.45 16.92
C PRO A 114 -7.32 2.44 17.71
N ARG A 115 -8.04 1.31 17.65
CA ARG A 115 -9.16 1.05 18.55
C ARG A 115 -8.65 0.23 19.73
N MET A 116 -9.08 0.56 20.94
CA MET A 116 -8.56 -0.09 22.15
C MET A 116 -9.02 -1.53 22.25
N GLU A 117 -10.22 -1.82 21.73
CA GLU A 117 -10.79 -3.15 21.61
C GLU A 117 -9.94 -4.07 20.72
N ASP A 118 -9.37 -3.56 19.61
CA ASP A 118 -8.55 -4.35 18.70
C ASP A 118 -7.26 -4.81 19.39
N VAL A 119 -6.63 -3.90 20.11
CA VAL A 119 -5.41 -4.18 20.88
C VAL A 119 -5.71 -5.14 22.04
N ALA A 120 -6.81 -4.92 22.78
CA ALA A 120 -7.21 -5.79 23.88
C ALA A 120 -7.49 -7.23 23.40
N LEU A 121 -8.23 -7.38 22.30
CA LEU A 121 -8.54 -8.69 21.73
C LEU A 121 -7.29 -9.41 21.21
N ALA A 122 -6.34 -8.68 20.61
CA ALA A 122 -5.07 -9.26 20.20
C ALA A 122 -4.25 -9.76 21.41
N ILE A 123 -4.21 -8.99 22.49
CA ILE A 123 -3.53 -9.38 23.73
C ILE A 123 -4.17 -10.63 24.34
N GLU A 124 -5.50 -10.68 24.40
CA GLU A 124 -6.25 -11.85 24.88
C GLU A 124 -5.88 -13.11 24.08
N ARG A 125 -5.94 -13.03 22.75
CA ARG A 125 -5.60 -14.15 21.86
C ARG A 125 -4.13 -14.57 21.99
N ILE A 126 -3.20 -13.62 21.97
CA ILE A 126 -1.77 -13.91 22.13
C ILE A 126 -1.52 -14.63 23.46
N ASN A 127 -2.12 -14.18 24.56
CA ASN A 127 -1.95 -14.80 25.87
C ASN A 127 -2.69 -16.13 26.03
N GLN A 128 -3.76 -16.36 25.26
CA GLN A 128 -4.46 -17.64 25.23
C GLN A 128 -3.62 -18.74 24.55
N PHE A 129 -2.92 -18.39 23.47
CA PHE A 129 -2.17 -19.36 22.65
C PHE A 129 -0.66 -19.39 22.95
N THR A 130 -0.15 -18.50 23.80
CA THR A 130 1.28 -18.41 24.13
C THR A 130 1.51 -18.14 25.61
N THR A 131 2.75 -18.30 26.06
CA THR A 131 3.20 -17.94 27.41
C THR A 131 3.80 -16.54 27.50
N LEU A 132 3.63 -15.68 26.48
CA LEU A 132 4.20 -14.32 26.44
C LEU A 132 3.71 -13.44 27.59
N GLY A 133 2.47 -13.64 28.06
CA GLY A 133 1.95 -12.94 29.23
C GLY A 133 1.94 -11.41 29.06
N VAL A 134 1.55 -10.93 27.88
CA VAL A 134 1.50 -9.52 27.52
C VAL A 134 0.57 -8.75 28.47
N ARG A 135 1.10 -7.70 29.10
CA ARG A 135 0.37 -6.86 30.07
C ARG A 135 0.47 -5.35 29.81
N THR A 136 1.43 -4.94 28.98
CA THR A 136 1.75 -3.53 28.74
C THR A 136 1.96 -3.31 27.25
N VAL A 137 1.47 -2.18 26.75
CA VAL A 137 1.68 -1.70 25.38
C VAL A 137 2.53 -0.43 25.44
N ASN A 138 3.64 -0.42 24.72
CA ASN A 138 4.54 0.73 24.63
C ASN A 138 4.07 1.77 23.61
N SER A 139 3.53 1.30 22.48
CA SER A 139 3.00 2.15 21.41
C SER A 139 2.03 1.37 20.53
N GLN A 140 1.16 2.07 19.81
CA GLN A 140 0.17 1.49 18.90
C GLN A 140 -0.11 2.43 17.73
N TRP A 141 -0.39 1.86 16.56
CA TRP A 141 -0.79 2.58 15.36
C TRP A 141 -1.71 1.72 14.49
N THR A 142 -2.47 2.36 13.62
CA THR A 142 -3.25 1.67 12.59
C THR A 142 -2.79 2.16 11.23
N GLY A 143 -2.68 1.25 10.27
CA GLY A 143 -2.48 1.56 8.87
C GLY A 143 -3.67 1.10 8.02
N LEU A 144 -3.69 1.54 6.76
CA LEU A 144 -4.61 1.06 5.75
C LEU A 144 -3.88 0.12 4.79
N ARG A 145 -4.40 -1.10 4.63
CA ARG A 145 -4.06 -2.04 3.57
C ARG A 145 -5.15 -1.93 2.52
N THR A 146 -4.81 -1.51 1.30
CA THR A 146 -5.80 -1.21 0.26
C THR A 146 -5.82 -2.31 -0.79
N PHE A 147 -7.01 -2.78 -1.16
CA PHE A 147 -7.22 -3.89 -2.08
C PHE A 147 -8.10 -3.44 -3.26
N ALA A 148 -7.88 -4.01 -4.44
CA ALA A 148 -8.87 -3.95 -5.51
C ALA A 148 -9.96 -5.03 -5.27
N PRO A 149 -11.08 -5.02 -6.02
CA PRO A 149 -12.20 -5.94 -5.78
C PRO A 149 -11.85 -7.44 -5.89
N ASP A 150 -10.83 -7.78 -6.67
CA ASP A 150 -10.33 -9.15 -6.81
C ASP A 150 -9.24 -9.53 -5.79
N GLY A 151 -8.90 -8.61 -4.88
CA GLY A 151 -7.82 -8.78 -3.91
C GLY A 151 -6.41 -8.57 -4.46
N GLU A 152 -6.28 -8.37 -5.78
CA GLU A 152 -5.00 -8.20 -6.45
C GLU A 152 -4.63 -6.71 -6.58
N LEU A 153 -3.34 -6.46 -6.76
CA LEU A 153 -2.81 -5.12 -7.01
C LEU A 153 -3.08 -4.65 -8.45
N VAL A 154 -3.07 -3.33 -8.65
CA VAL A 154 -3.33 -2.71 -9.95
C VAL A 154 -2.11 -1.93 -10.39
N ILE A 155 -1.45 -2.41 -11.45
CA ILE A 155 -0.27 -1.79 -12.07
C ILE A 155 -0.47 -1.75 -13.58
N GLY A 156 -0.48 -0.54 -14.14
CA GLY A 156 -0.51 -0.37 -15.59
C GLY A 156 -1.22 0.90 -16.04
N GLU A 157 -1.20 1.12 -17.34
CA GLU A 157 -1.83 2.27 -17.98
C GLU A 157 -3.35 2.14 -18.00
N GLU A 158 -4.06 3.22 -17.73
CA GLU A 158 -5.51 3.31 -17.89
C GLU A 158 -5.89 3.31 -19.38
N PRO A 159 -6.65 2.31 -19.89
CA PRO A 159 -6.98 2.22 -21.31
C PRO A 159 -7.76 3.42 -21.85
N THR A 160 -8.58 4.05 -20.99
CA THR A 160 -9.39 5.22 -21.36
C THR A 160 -8.63 6.54 -21.25
N ALA A 161 -7.41 6.52 -20.69
CA ALA A 161 -6.62 7.72 -20.42
C ALA A 161 -5.11 7.48 -20.62
N PRO A 162 -4.62 7.46 -21.89
CA PRO A 162 -3.20 7.30 -22.22
C PRO A 162 -2.22 8.15 -21.38
N GLY A 163 -1.18 7.56 -20.82
CA GLY A 163 -0.22 8.24 -19.96
C GLY A 163 -0.67 8.40 -18.50
N PHE A 164 -1.88 7.98 -18.12
CA PHE A 164 -2.24 7.80 -16.71
C PHE A 164 -1.97 6.35 -16.31
N PHE A 165 -1.18 6.16 -15.25
CA PHE A 165 -0.81 4.84 -14.77
C PHE A 165 -1.23 4.64 -13.33
N TRP A 166 -1.70 3.44 -13.03
CA TRP A 166 -2.02 2.98 -11.68
C TRP A 166 -0.83 2.26 -11.05
N LEU A 167 -0.61 2.49 -9.75
CA LEU A 167 0.21 1.69 -8.84
C LEU A 167 -0.47 1.68 -7.47
N VAL A 168 -1.56 0.92 -7.37
CA VAL A 168 -2.47 0.91 -6.22
C VAL A 168 -2.85 -0.52 -5.84
N GLY A 169 -3.62 -0.68 -4.76
CA GLY A 169 -4.09 -2.00 -4.33
C GLY A 169 -2.98 -2.91 -3.76
N LEU A 170 -1.91 -2.33 -3.21
CA LEU A 170 -0.73 -3.09 -2.76
C LEU A 170 -0.97 -3.97 -1.51
N GLY A 171 -2.18 -3.94 -0.94
CA GLY A 171 -2.58 -4.75 0.19
C GLY A 171 -1.60 -4.69 1.36
N GLY A 172 -1.22 -5.87 1.87
CA GLY A 172 -0.24 -6.02 2.95
C GLY A 172 1.21 -6.23 2.51
N ILE A 173 1.51 -6.17 1.21
CA ILE A 173 2.81 -6.63 0.67
C ILE A 173 3.66 -5.51 0.05
N GLY A 174 3.13 -4.29 -0.05
CA GLY A 174 3.75 -3.18 -0.78
C GLY A 174 5.19 -2.85 -0.38
N ILE A 175 5.59 -3.06 0.88
CA ILE A 175 6.99 -2.85 1.31
C ILE A 175 7.92 -3.86 0.63
N ALA A 176 7.62 -5.16 0.78
CA ALA A 176 8.46 -6.25 0.28
C ALA A 176 8.55 -6.27 -1.25
N THR A 177 7.50 -5.80 -1.92
CA THR A 177 7.39 -5.86 -3.38
C THR A 177 7.70 -4.55 -4.10
N SER A 178 7.90 -3.45 -3.36
CA SER A 178 8.17 -2.12 -3.92
C SER A 178 9.32 -2.07 -4.96
N PRO A 179 10.44 -2.81 -4.84
CA PRO A 179 11.49 -2.75 -5.86
C PRO A 179 11.03 -3.32 -7.21
N ALA A 180 10.30 -4.44 -7.17
CA ALA A 180 9.79 -5.11 -8.37
C ALA A 180 8.70 -4.26 -9.04
N TYR A 181 7.75 -3.75 -8.26
CA TYR A 181 6.60 -3.00 -8.78
C TYR A 181 6.98 -1.62 -9.30
N GLY A 182 7.89 -0.93 -8.62
CA GLY A 182 8.45 0.33 -9.12
C GLY A 182 9.21 0.13 -10.43
N SER A 183 9.98 -0.96 -10.55
CA SER A 183 10.69 -1.30 -11.79
C SER A 183 9.74 -1.68 -12.93
N LEU A 184 8.70 -2.46 -12.63
CA LEU A 184 7.67 -2.85 -13.60
C LEU A 184 6.99 -1.61 -14.16
N LEU A 185 6.49 -0.74 -13.28
CA LEU A 185 5.81 0.48 -13.69
C LEU A 185 6.73 1.41 -14.48
N ALA A 186 8.00 1.54 -14.09
CA ALA A 186 8.96 2.35 -14.83
C ALA A 186 9.15 1.84 -16.26
N SER A 187 9.25 0.52 -16.48
CA SER A 187 9.30 -0.07 -17.82
C SER A 187 8.02 0.25 -18.62
N LEU A 188 6.84 0.06 -18.03
CA LEU A 188 5.56 0.36 -18.67
C LEU A 188 5.43 1.83 -19.04
N ALA A 189 5.74 2.74 -18.12
CA ALA A 189 5.61 4.18 -18.32
C ALA A 189 6.62 4.77 -19.31
N THR A 190 7.74 4.07 -19.55
CA THR A 190 8.78 4.50 -20.51
C THR A 190 8.75 3.73 -21.82
N GLY A 191 7.89 2.71 -21.96
CA GLY A 191 7.85 1.84 -23.13
C GLY A 191 9.13 1.02 -23.32
N THR A 192 9.88 0.77 -22.25
CA THR A 192 11.11 -0.03 -22.28
C THR A 192 10.85 -1.48 -21.89
N ASP A 193 11.77 -2.37 -22.25
CA ASP A 193 11.70 -3.77 -21.82
C ASP A 193 11.65 -3.89 -20.29
N LEU A 194 10.99 -4.93 -19.81
CA LEU A 194 11.01 -5.29 -18.39
C LEU A 194 12.45 -5.51 -17.92
N ALA A 195 12.75 -5.05 -16.70
CA ALA A 195 14.04 -5.31 -16.07
C ALA A 195 14.34 -6.82 -16.00
N ALA A 196 15.62 -7.20 -16.07
CA ALA A 196 16.04 -8.61 -16.13
C ALA A 196 15.39 -9.50 -15.05
N PRO A 197 15.33 -9.12 -13.76
CA PRO A 197 14.69 -9.95 -12.74
C PRO A 197 13.20 -10.24 -13.02
N LEU A 198 12.47 -9.29 -13.60
CA LEU A 198 11.05 -9.46 -13.95
C LEU A 198 10.87 -10.37 -15.16
N ARG A 199 11.78 -10.28 -16.15
CA ARG A 199 11.78 -11.16 -17.33
C ARG A 199 12.14 -12.59 -16.96
N GLU A 200 13.16 -12.77 -16.13
CA GLU A 200 13.60 -14.07 -15.62
C GLU A 200 12.50 -14.76 -14.79
N ALA A 201 11.76 -13.98 -14.00
CA ALA A 201 10.59 -14.45 -13.27
C ALA A 201 9.33 -14.60 -14.14
N GLN A 202 9.42 -14.34 -15.46
CA GLN A 202 8.32 -14.44 -16.42
C GLN A 202 7.07 -13.66 -16.02
N VAL A 203 7.24 -12.46 -15.46
CA VAL A 203 6.13 -11.60 -15.06
C VAL A 203 5.35 -11.17 -16.30
N ASP A 204 4.04 -11.45 -16.33
CA ASP A 204 3.10 -10.89 -17.30
C ASP A 204 2.47 -9.61 -16.74
N PRO A 205 2.76 -8.41 -17.27
CA PRO A 205 2.15 -7.19 -16.79
C PRO A 205 0.63 -7.15 -16.96
N LYS A 206 0.07 -7.93 -17.89
CA LYS A 206 -1.36 -7.88 -18.23
C LYS A 206 -2.24 -8.37 -17.09
N ILE A 207 -1.75 -9.30 -16.25
CA ILE A 207 -2.52 -9.79 -15.10
C ILE A 207 -2.72 -8.70 -14.03
N LEU A 208 -1.85 -7.69 -14.01
CA LEU A 208 -1.92 -6.56 -13.07
C LEU A 208 -2.59 -5.32 -13.67
N ALA A 209 -2.91 -5.34 -14.96
CA ALA A 209 -3.43 -4.18 -15.67
C ALA A 209 -4.84 -3.78 -15.18
N PRO A 210 -5.16 -2.47 -15.15
CA PRO A 210 -6.49 -1.98 -14.76
C PRO A 210 -7.59 -2.39 -15.74
N SER A 211 -7.25 -2.79 -16.97
CA SER A 211 -8.21 -3.21 -18.01
C SER A 211 -9.13 -4.33 -17.57
N ARG A 212 -8.73 -5.16 -16.60
CA ARG A 212 -9.57 -6.23 -16.04
C ARG A 212 -10.83 -5.72 -15.31
N PHE A 213 -10.86 -4.43 -14.96
CA PHE A 213 -12.01 -3.75 -14.34
C PHE A 213 -12.77 -2.83 -15.32
N ARG A 214 -12.49 -2.92 -16.63
CA ARG A 214 -13.15 -2.14 -17.67
C ARG A 214 -13.98 -3.10 -18.53
N GLN A 215 -15.30 -3.06 -18.35
CA GLN A 215 -16.28 -3.79 -19.16
C GLN A 215 -17.10 -2.79 -19.98
#